data_AF-A0A1D8X9C9-F1
#
_entry.id   AF-A0A1D8X9C9-F1
#
_cell.length_a   1.000
_cell.length_b   1.000
_cell.length_c   1.000
_cell.angle_alpha   90.00
_cell.angle_beta   90.00
_cell.angle_gamma   90.00
#
_symmetry.space_group_name_H-M   'P 1'
#
loop_
_entity.id
_entity.type
_entity.pdbx_description
1 polymer ?
#
loop_
_entity_poly.entity_id
_entity_poly.type
_entity_poly.pdbx_seq_one_letter_code
_entity_poly.pdbx_strand_id
1 'polypeptide(L)'
;GQAINAGGLTLGNCAVTAEDTSGQVFIFEYELQNCGSDLRMTDASFIYSYVLNYNPQTSGDPPVVRTSTAAVIVECHYPRRQNVSSLALDPVWVPFSAVKVAEEFLYFSLKLMTDDWMYERPSGQYFLGDVIHVEATVMQFFHVPLRVYVDSCVATLVADPTSTPRYAFIDNHGCFIDSRVT
;
A
#
# COMPACT_ATOMS: atom_id res chain seq x y z
N GLY A 1 36.72 29.14 -20.13
CA GLY A 1 35.25 29.20 -20.17
C GLY A 1 34.78 30.22 -19.15
N GLN A 2 33.63 30.84 -19.38
CA GLN A 2 33.00 31.72 -18.40
C GLN A 2 32.10 30.87 -17.49
N ALA A 3 32.08 31.16 -16.18
CA ALA A 3 31.22 30.44 -15.24
C ALA A 3 29.74 30.68 -15.59
N ILE A 4 28.95 29.60 -15.58
CA ILE A 4 27.50 29.65 -15.80
C ILE A 4 26.80 30.14 -14.54
N ASN A 5 25.70 30.87 -14.71
CA ASN A 5 24.93 31.41 -13.59
C ASN A 5 23.89 30.37 -13.11
N ALA A 6 23.73 30.22 -11.80
CA ALA A 6 22.73 29.35 -11.16
C ALA A 6 21.30 29.60 -11.67
N GLY A 7 20.93 30.86 -11.91
CA GLY A 7 19.59 31.24 -12.39
C GLY A 7 19.27 30.81 -13.82
N GLY A 8 20.27 30.30 -14.56
CA GLY A 8 20.09 29.68 -15.86
C GLY A 8 20.04 28.16 -15.81
N LEU A 9 20.10 27.53 -14.64
CA LEU A 9 20.09 26.07 -14.49
C LEU A 9 18.81 25.61 -13.78
N THR A 10 18.16 24.59 -14.34
CA THR A 10 17.01 23.93 -13.69
C THR A 10 17.09 22.42 -13.84
N LEU A 11 16.71 21.69 -12.79
CA LEU A 11 16.48 20.24 -12.86
C LEU A 11 14.97 20.04 -13.03
N GLY A 12 14.55 19.69 -14.24
CA GLY A 12 13.15 19.78 -14.65
C GLY A 12 12.66 21.22 -14.47
N ASN A 13 11.74 21.38 -13.52
CA ASN A 13 11.12 22.65 -13.11
C ASN A 13 11.62 23.18 -11.76
N CYS A 14 12.68 22.61 -11.18
CA CYS A 14 13.28 23.04 -9.92
C CYS A 14 14.58 23.84 -10.10
N ALA A 15 14.83 24.79 -9.20
CA ALA A 15 16.02 25.63 -9.19
C ALA A 15 17.21 24.95 -8.49
N VAL A 16 18.38 25.59 -8.51
CA VAL A 16 19.55 25.18 -7.71
C VAL A 16 19.25 25.38 -6.21
N THR A 17 19.61 24.41 -5.37
CA THR A 17 19.40 24.50 -3.91
C THR A 17 20.60 25.04 -3.14
N ALA A 18 21.82 24.74 -3.60
CA ALA A 18 23.05 25.21 -2.98
C ALA A 18 24.20 25.37 -3.99
N GLU A 19 25.22 26.13 -3.61
CA GLU A 19 26.44 26.34 -4.39
C GLU A 19 27.67 26.13 -3.51
N ASP A 20 28.61 25.32 -3.99
CA ASP A 20 29.96 25.24 -3.45
C ASP A 20 30.88 26.10 -4.32
N THR A 21 31.21 27.29 -3.82
CA THR A 21 32.08 28.25 -4.52
C THR A 21 33.53 27.80 -4.60
N SER A 22 33.96 26.90 -3.71
CA SER A 22 35.33 26.36 -3.70
C SER A 22 35.50 25.27 -4.76
N GLY A 23 34.48 24.41 -4.91
CA GLY A 23 34.42 23.35 -5.92
C GLY A 23 33.87 23.83 -7.27
N GLN A 24 33.28 25.02 -7.35
CA GLN A 24 32.55 25.53 -8.51
C GLN A 24 31.39 24.61 -8.94
N VAL A 25 30.64 24.09 -7.96
CA VAL A 25 29.56 23.11 -8.16
C VAL A 25 28.22 23.69 -7.70
N PHE A 26 27.19 23.49 -8.53
CA PHE A 26 25.79 23.71 -8.14
C PHE A 26 25.15 22.40 -7.71
N ILE A 27 24.37 22.44 -6.63
CA ILE A 27 23.74 21.29 -6.00
C ILE A 27 22.24 21.36 -6.21
N PHE A 28 21.64 20.23 -6.57
CA PHE A 28 20.21 20.00 -6.62
C PHE A 28 19.88 18.90 -5.63
N GLU A 29 19.09 19.22 -4.61
CA GLU A 29 18.64 18.27 -3.59
C GLU A 29 17.12 18.28 -3.51
N TYR A 30 16.51 17.23 -4.05
CA TYR A 30 15.06 17.11 -4.18
C TYR A 30 14.61 15.66 -4.01
N GLU A 31 13.34 15.48 -3.65
CA GLU A 31 12.71 14.16 -3.60
C GLU A 31 12.60 13.53 -5.00
N LEU A 32 12.68 12.20 -5.06
CA LEU A 32 12.70 11.45 -6.32
C LEU A 32 11.45 11.65 -7.20
N GLN A 33 10.31 11.99 -6.61
CA GLN A 33 9.04 12.19 -7.33
C GLN A 33 8.77 13.67 -7.67
N ASN A 34 9.64 14.57 -7.22
CA ASN A 34 9.46 16.00 -7.42
C ASN A 34 10.19 16.46 -8.69
N CYS A 35 10.04 17.76 -9.01
CA CYS A 35 10.77 18.39 -10.11
C CYS A 35 10.48 17.77 -11.50
N GLY A 36 9.28 17.22 -11.66
CA GLY A 36 8.81 16.69 -12.95
C GLY A 36 9.56 15.44 -13.39
N SER A 37 9.99 14.61 -12.44
CA SER A 37 10.63 13.34 -12.74
C SER A 37 9.66 12.34 -13.36
N ASP A 38 10.18 11.53 -14.29
CA ASP A 38 9.47 10.39 -14.84
C ASP A 38 9.95 9.11 -14.16
N LEU A 39 9.01 8.32 -13.64
CA LEU A 39 9.29 7.01 -13.07
C LEU A 39 9.06 5.91 -14.11
N ARG A 40 10.13 5.18 -14.43
CA ARG A 40 10.06 3.93 -15.20
C ARG A 40 10.36 2.73 -14.31
N MET A 41 9.41 1.82 -14.21
CA MET A 41 9.57 0.57 -13.48
C MET A 41 9.99 -0.56 -14.41
N THR A 42 11.04 -1.29 -14.02
CA THR A 42 11.48 -2.52 -14.69
C THR A 42 11.41 -3.70 -13.73
N ASP A 43 11.72 -4.91 -14.21
CA ASP A 43 11.77 -6.10 -13.34
C ASP A 43 12.86 -5.99 -12.27
N ALA A 44 13.96 -5.29 -12.56
CA ALA A 44 15.14 -5.19 -11.69
C ALA A 44 15.24 -3.87 -10.93
N SER A 45 14.73 -2.76 -11.46
CA SER A 45 14.93 -1.42 -10.89
C SER A 45 13.77 -0.46 -11.09
N PHE A 46 13.70 0.53 -10.19
CA PHE A 46 13.00 1.80 -10.37
C PHE A 46 13.98 2.81 -10.96
N ILE A 47 13.64 3.40 -12.09
CA ILE A 47 14.46 4.39 -12.78
C ILE A 47 13.72 5.73 -12.71
N TYR A 48 14.31 6.70 -12.03
CA TYR A 48 13.82 8.08 -12.02
C TYR A 48 14.64 8.89 -12.99
N SER A 49 14.00 9.48 -13.98
CA SER A 49 14.66 10.27 -15.03
C SER A 49 14.27 11.75 -14.91
N TYR A 50 15.26 12.63 -15.06
CA TYR A 50 15.15 14.08 -15.02
C TYR A 50 15.84 14.69 -16.22
N VAL A 51 15.50 15.94 -16.54
CA VAL A 51 16.22 16.74 -17.52
C VAL A 51 16.84 17.95 -16.83
N LEU A 52 18.16 18.01 -16.77
CA LEU A 52 18.91 19.19 -16.38
C LEU A 52 19.00 20.14 -17.57
N ASN A 53 18.36 21.29 -17.45
CA ASN A 53 18.32 22.32 -18.47
C ASN A 53 19.26 23.47 -18.11
N TYR A 54 20.05 23.89 -19.08
CA TYR A 54 20.77 25.15 -19.06
C TYR A 54 20.13 26.11 -20.05
N ASN A 55 19.48 27.15 -19.54
CA ASN A 55 18.91 28.24 -20.30
C ASN A 55 19.58 29.57 -19.88
N PRO A 56 20.53 30.10 -20.68
CA PRO A 56 21.25 31.31 -20.31
C PRO A 56 20.30 32.51 -20.20
N GLN A 57 20.31 33.17 -19.05
CA GLN A 57 19.56 34.41 -18.81
C GLN A 57 20.07 35.50 -19.76
N THR A 58 19.22 35.95 -20.70
CA THR A 58 19.51 37.08 -21.57
C THR A 58 18.87 38.33 -20.96
N SER A 59 19.68 39.34 -20.64
CA SER A 59 19.16 40.64 -20.19
C SER A 59 18.76 41.47 -21.41
N GLY A 60 17.45 41.49 -21.71
CA GLY A 60 16.87 42.22 -22.82
C GLY A 60 16.73 41.37 -24.10
N ASP A 61 16.56 42.04 -25.24
CA ASP A 61 16.50 41.42 -26.58
C ASP A 61 17.83 41.69 -27.31
N PRO A 62 18.95 41.04 -26.93
CA PRO A 62 20.24 41.32 -27.51
C PRO A 62 20.28 40.82 -28.97
N PRO A 63 20.81 41.60 -29.92
CA PRO A 63 20.88 41.22 -31.34
C PRO A 63 21.80 40.01 -31.61
N VAL A 64 22.51 39.49 -30.60
CA VAL A 64 23.46 38.39 -30.71
C VAL A 64 23.31 37.43 -29.52
N VAL A 65 22.95 36.19 -29.78
CA VAL A 65 22.94 35.09 -28.80
C VAL A 65 24.33 34.47 -28.75
N ARG A 66 25.03 34.59 -27.61
CA ARG A 66 26.42 34.12 -27.44
C ARG A 66 26.54 32.73 -26.82
N THR A 67 25.46 32.19 -26.25
CA THR A 67 25.43 30.90 -25.56
C THR A 67 24.17 30.14 -25.94
N SER A 68 24.33 28.87 -26.31
CA SER A 68 23.24 27.96 -26.65
C SER A 68 22.64 27.32 -25.40
N THR A 69 21.35 27.00 -25.46
CA THR A 69 20.69 26.15 -24.47
C THR A 69 21.23 24.73 -24.54
N ALA A 70 21.25 24.02 -23.40
CA ALA A 70 21.62 22.61 -23.34
C ALA A 70 20.67 21.84 -22.43
N ALA A 71 20.43 20.57 -22.75
CA ALA A 71 19.63 19.67 -21.94
C ALA A 71 20.38 18.35 -21.74
N VAL A 72 20.44 17.87 -20.50
CA VAL A 72 21.13 16.64 -20.12
C VAL A 72 20.17 15.76 -19.33
N ILE A 73 20.07 14.49 -19.70
CA ILE A 73 19.23 13.53 -18.97
C ILE A 73 20.02 13.02 -17.76
N VAL A 74 19.38 13.03 -16.60
CA VAL A 74 19.92 12.50 -15.35
C VAL A 74 19.02 11.34 -14.92
N GLU A 75 19.60 10.16 -14.69
CA GLU A 75 18.86 8.99 -14.24
C GLU A 75 19.39 8.43 -12.91
N CYS A 76 18.46 8.11 -12.02
CA CYS A 76 18.74 7.44 -10.75
C CYS A 76 18.12 6.05 -10.77
N HIS A 77 18.95 5.01 -10.69
CA HIS A 77 18.53 3.61 -10.75
C HIS A 77 18.54 2.99 -9.35
N TYR A 78 17.38 2.57 -8.86
CA TYR A 78 17.23 1.92 -7.57
C TYR A 78 16.84 0.45 -7.76
N PRO A 79 17.58 -0.51 -7.18
CA PRO A 79 17.22 -1.92 -7.29
C PRO A 79 15.89 -2.20 -6.61
N ARG A 80 15.01 -2.93 -7.29
CA ARG A 80 13.67 -3.26 -6.80
C ARG A 80 13.70 -4.25 -5.63
N ARG A 81 14.72 -5.09 -5.58
CA ARG A 81 14.96 -6.04 -4.50
C ARG A 81 16.16 -5.58 -3.69
N GLN A 82 15.95 -5.28 -2.42
CA GLN A 82 17.05 -5.10 -1.48
C GLN A 82 17.32 -6.45 -0.82
N ASN A 83 18.59 -6.89 -0.86
CA ASN A 83 19.01 -8.01 -0.04
C ASN A 83 19.12 -7.50 1.41
N VAL A 84 18.04 -7.65 2.16
CA VAL A 84 18.06 -7.38 3.61
C VAL A 84 18.74 -8.56 4.30
N SER A 85 20.07 -8.48 4.46
CA SER A 85 20.73 -9.34 5.45
C SER A 85 20.46 -8.73 6.82
N SER A 86 19.45 -9.21 7.53
CA SER A 86 19.48 -9.07 8.98
C SER A 86 20.68 -9.88 9.47
N LEU A 87 21.63 -9.24 10.16
CA LEU A 87 22.52 -9.97 11.06
C LEU A 87 21.68 -10.93 11.92
N ALA A 88 22.28 -12.05 12.37
CA ALA A 88 21.58 -13.03 13.20
C ALA A 88 20.81 -12.31 14.31
N LEU A 89 19.48 -12.39 14.25
CA LEU A 89 18.59 -11.82 15.26
C LEU A 89 18.93 -12.52 16.57
N ASP A 90 19.31 -11.77 17.60
CA ASP A 90 19.35 -12.28 18.97
C ASP A 90 17.95 -12.02 19.56
N PRO A 91 17.06 -13.03 19.61
CA PRO A 91 15.67 -12.77 19.88
C PRO A 91 15.47 -12.60 21.38
N VAL A 92 15.32 -11.34 21.83
CA VAL A 92 14.70 -11.05 23.12
C VAL A 92 13.19 -11.21 22.93
N TRP A 93 12.71 -12.44 23.13
CA TRP A 93 11.29 -12.76 22.98
C TRP A 93 10.46 -12.06 24.06
N VAL A 94 9.91 -10.89 23.73
CA VAL A 94 8.65 -10.42 24.31
C VAL A 94 7.62 -10.54 23.19
N PRO A 95 6.64 -11.46 23.29
CA PRO A 95 5.69 -11.72 22.21
C PRO A 95 4.67 -10.57 22.15
N PHE A 96 5.03 -9.50 21.45
CA PHE A 96 4.09 -8.58 20.83
C PHE A 96 4.62 -8.25 19.43
N SER A 97 3.85 -8.66 18.44
CA SER A 97 3.99 -8.40 17.01
C SER A 97 4.81 -7.15 16.67
N ALA A 98 6.03 -7.35 16.15
CA ALA A 98 6.78 -6.27 15.53
C ALA A 98 6.03 -5.81 14.26
N VAL A 99 5.57 -4.58 14.31
CA VAL A 99 4.78 -3.91 13.27
C VAL A 99 5.61 -3.75 12.00
N LYS A 100 5.46 -4.70 11.08
CA LYS A 100 5.51 -4.50 9.62
C LYS A 100 4.17 -4.96 9.05
N VAL A 101 3.10 -4.39 9.60
CA VAL A 101 1.73 -4.59 9.10
C VAL A 101 1.57 -3.57 7.98
N ALA A 102 1.84 -3.98 6.73
CA ALA A 102 0.88 -3.61 5.72
C ALA A 102 -0.47 -4.12 6.25
N GLU A 103 -1.53 -3.32 6.26
CA GLU A 103 -2.87 -3.78 6.62
C GLU A 103 -3.25 -4.96 5.71
N GLU A 104 -2.85 -6.16 6.09
CA GLU A 104 -3.26 -7.39 5.43
C GLU A 104 -4.66 -7.66 5.95
N PHE A 105 -5.65 -7.22 5.17
CA PHE A 105 -7.06 -7.46 5.44
C PHE A 105 -7.32 -8.96 5.56
N LEU A 106 -7.87 -9.39 6.71
CA LEU A 106 -8.41 -10.73 6.88
C LEU A 106 -9.81 -10.75 6.27
N TYR A 107 -10.02 -11.58 5.24
CA TYR A 107 -11.31 -11.70 4.58
C TYR A 107 -12.09 -12.85 5.22
N PHE A 108 -13.08 -12.49 6.04
CA PHE A 108 -14.00 -13.45 6.65
C PHE A 108 -15.18 -13.73 5.72
N SER A 109 -15.64 -14.98 5.72
CA SER A 109 -16.76 -15.46 4.92
C SER A 109 -17.66 -16.33 5.76
N LEU A 110 -18.98 -16.16 5.58
CA LEU A 110 -20.01 -17.05 6.10
C LEU A 110 -20.73 -17.71 4.93
N LYS A 111 -20.81 -19.04 4.94
CA LYS A 111 -21.44 -19.83 3.87
C LYS A 111 -22.50 -20.76 4.44
N LEU A 112 -23.56 -20.95 3.67
CA LEU A 112 -24.55 -21.99 3.93
C LEU A 112 -24.05 -23.28 3.28
N MET A 113 -23.98 -24.37 4.05
CA MET A 113 -23.41 -25.63 3.59
C MET A 113 -24.49 -26.69 3.38
N THR A 114 -24.16 -27.69 2.56
CA THR A 114 -24.91 -28.94 2.46
C THR A 114 -24.78 -29.77 3.74
N ASP A 115 -25.69 -30.72 3.95
CA ASP A 115 -25.75 -31.52 5.18
C ASP A 115 -24.50 -32.39 5.42
N ASP A 116 -23.75 -32.68 4.35
CA ASP A 116 -22.48 -33.39 4.37
C ASP A 116 -21.24 -32.46 4.49
N TRP A 117 -21.44 -31.14 4.60
CA TRP A 117 -20.39 -30.11 4.67
C TRP A 117 -19.43 -30.07 3.47
N MET A 118 -19.76 -30.72 2.36
CA MET A 118 -18.86 -30.81 1.21
C MET A 118 -18.96 -29.60 0.28
N TYR A 119 -20.15 -28.99 0.17
CA TYR A 119 -20.42 -27.94 -0.79
C TYR A 119 -21.26 -26.81 -0.21
N GLU A 120 -21.14 -25.64 -0.83
CA GLU A 120 -22.04 -24.53 -0.56
C GLU A 120 -23.44 -24.85 -1.09
N ARG A 121 -24.46 -24.61 -0.25
CA ARG A 121 -25.85 -24.94 -0.57
C ARG A 121 -26.37 -23.99 -1.64
N PRO A 122 -26.97 -24.50 -2.74
CA PRO A 122 -27.41 -23.67 -3.85
C PRO A 122 -28.70 -22.87 -3.58
N SER A 123 -29.49 -23.24 -2.56
CA SER A 123 -30.75 -22.57 -2.22
C SER A 123 -30.82 -22.19 -0.74
N GLY A 124 -31.18 -20.93 -0.46
CA GLY A 124 -31.47 -20.44 0.90
C GLY A 124 -32.89 -20.70 1.38
N GLN A 125 -33.63 -21.62 0.75
CA GLN A 125 -34.97 -22.01 1.19
C GLN A 125 -34.87 -23.13 2.23
N TYR A 126 -35.59 -22.95 3.34
CA TYR A 126 -35.65 -23.87 4.47
C TYR A 126 -37.09 -24.01 4.94
N PHE A 127 -37.42 -25.19 5.44
CA PHE A 127 -38.69 -25.49 6.10
C PHE A 127 -38.48 -25.60 7.62
N LEU A 128 -39.56 -25.45 8.39
CA LEU A 128 -39.50 -25.65 9.83
C LEU A 128 -39.10 -27.10 10.13
N GLY A 129 -38.08 -27.26 10.97
CA GLY A 129 -37.45 -28.54 11.28
C GLY A 129 -36.15 -28.81 10.51
N ASP A 130 -35.85 -28.03 9.47
CA ASP A 130 -34.56 -28.11 8.78
C ASP A 130 -33.43 -27.55 9.65
N VAL A 131 -32.24 -28.13 9.52
CA VAL A 131 -31.02 -27.64 10.16
C VAL A 131 -30.28 -26.72 9.19
N ILE A 132 -29.84 -25.57 9.68
CA ILE A 132 -29.05 -24.60 8.90
C ILE A 132 -27.57 -24.80 9.23
N HIS A 133 -26.82 -25.36 8.28
CA HIS A 133 -25.37 -25.52 8.38
C HIS A 133 -24.68 -24.24 7.94
N VAL A 134 -23.98 -23.58 8.86
CA VAL A 134 -23.24 -22.32 8.61
C VAL A 134 -21.76 -22.54 8.84
N GLU A 135 -20.95 -22.27 7.81
CA GLU A 135 -19.48 -22.33 7.89
C GLU A 135 -18.90 -20.92 7.98
N ALA A 136 -18.07 -20.68 9.00
CA ALA A 136 -17.30 -19.46 9.14
C ALA A 136 -15.84 -19.72 8.77
N THR A 137 -15.34 -19.03 7.75
CA THR A 137 -13.96 -19.17 7.27
C THR A 137 -13.25 -17.83 7.19
N VAL A 138 -11.92 -17.87 7.23
CA VAL A 138 -11.06 -16.72 6.97
C VAL A 138 -10.07 -17.10 5.87
N MET A 139 -9.94 -16.25 4.85
CA MET A 139 -8.90 -16.43 3.84
C MET A 139 -7.55 -16.07 4.44
N GLN A 140 -6.72 -17.09 4.66
CA GLN A 140 -5.36 -16.94 5.15
C GLN A 140 -4.42 -16.79 3.95
N PHE A 141 -3.87 -15.59 3.76
CA PHE A 141 -2.80 -15.34 2.80
C PHE A 141 -1.44 -15.67 3.42
N PHE A 142 -0.57 -14.68 3.61
CA PHE A 142 0.78 -14.87 4.14
C PHE A 142 0.84 -14.76 5.68
N HIS A 143 -0.26 -15.12 6.35
CA HIS A 143 -0.39 -14.96 7.80
C HIS A 143 -0.07 -16.26 8.56
N VAL A 144 0.42 -16.13 9.80
CA VAL A 144 0.60 -17.28 10.71
C VAL A 144 -0.72 -18.03 10.92
N PRO A 145 -0.72 -19.35 11.23
CA PRO A 145 -1.95 -20.11 11.49
C PRO A 145 -2.92 -19.38 12.42
N LEU A 146 -4.17 -19.21 11.96
CA LEU A 146 -5.21 -18.47 12.67
C LEU A 146 -6.30 -19.44 13.13
N ARG A 147 -7.02 -19.04 14.19
CA ARG A 147 -8.23 -19.71 14.65
C ARG A 147 -9.38 -18.70 14.60
N VAL A 148 -10.46 -19.09 13.92
CA VAL A 148 -11.67 -18.28 13.81
C VAL A 148 -12.60 -18.60 14.97
N TYR A 149 -13.13 -17.55 15.59
CA TYR A 149 -14.20 -17.63 16.57
C TYR A 149 -15.36 -16.73 16.13
N VAL A 150 -16.59 -17.13 16.45
CA VAL A 150 -17.80 -16.35 16.18
C VAL A 150 -18.26 -15.75 17.50
N ASP A 151 -18.27 -14.42 17.58
CA ASP A 151 -18.57 -13.70 18.82
C ASP A 151 -20.09 -13.54 19.04
N SER A 152 -20.82 -13.17 17.99
CA SER A 152 -22.28 -13.02 17.99
C SER A 152 -22.89 -13.34 16.63
N CYS A 153 -24.12 -13.86 16.63
CA CYS A 153 -24.95 -14.04 15.44
C CYS A 153 -26.41 -13.71 15.74
N VAL A 154 -26.98 -12.88 14.88
CA VAL A 154 -28.33 -12.33 15.02
C VAL A 154 -29.08 -12.53 13.71
N ALA A 155 -30.25 -13.15 13.78
CA ALA A 155 -31.18 -13.26 12.65
C ALA A 155 -32.13 -12.05 12.63
N THR A 156 -32.32 -11.48 11.44
CA THR A 156 -33.19 -10.33 11.16
C THR A 156 -34.05 -10.62 9.93
N LEU A 157 -35.17 -9.89 9.77
CA LEU A 157 -36.03 -10.03 8.57
C LEU A 157 -35.44 -9.37 7.32
N VAL A 158 -34.48 -8.47 7.50
CA VAL A 158 -33.81 -7.71 6.44
C VAL A 158 -32.31 -7.68 6.69
N ALA A 159 -31.52 -7.32 5.68
CA ALA A 159 -30.06 -7.30 5.76
C ALA A 159 -29.47 -6.29 6.78
N ASP A 160 -30.30 -5.36 7.29
CA ASP A 160 -29.89 -4.44 8.35
C ASP A 160 -29.80 -5.18 9.71
N PRO A 161 -28.60 -5.29 10.32
CA PRO A 161 -28.40 -5.99 11.59
C PRO A 161 -29.02 -5.27 12.79
N THR A 162 -29.40 -3.99 12.64
CA THR A 162 -30.02 -3.19 13.70
C THR A 162 -31.55 -3.21 13.63
N SER A 163 -32.10 -3.84 12.59
CA SER A 163 -33.54 -3.91 12.37
C SER A 163 -34.28 -4.70 13.46
N THR A 164 -35.58 -4.45 13.58
CA THR A 164 -36.48 -5.19 14.47
C THR A 164 -37.57 -5.84 13.63
N PRO A 165 -37.97 -7.09 13.93
CA PRO A 165 -37.51 -7.96 15.02
C PRO A 165 -36.11 -8.56 14.77
N ARG A 166 -35.40 -8.88 15.86
CA ARG A 166 -34.08 -9.52 15.85
C ARG A 166 -34.03 -10.68 16.84
N TYR A 167 -33.32 -11.74 16.47
CA TYR A 167 -33.17 -12.95 17.29
C TYR A 167 -31.70 -13.35 17.37
N ALA A 168 -31.10 -13.24 18.56
CA ALA A 168 -29.72 -13.65 18.79
C ALA A 168 -29.66 -15.14 19.14
N PHE A 169 -28.85 -15.90 18.40
CA PHE A 169 -28.67 -17.34 18.62
C PHE A 169 -27.22 -17.70 19.01
N ILE A 170 -26.26 -16.81 18.71
CA ILE A 170 -24.93 -16.77 19.33
C ILE A 170 -24.77 -15.41 19.98
N ASP A 171 -24.42 -15.38 21.25
CA ASP A 171 -24.20 -14.14 22.02
C ASP A 171 -23.20 -14.42 23.16
N ASN A 172 -22.89 -13.41 23.99
CA ASN A 172 -21.99 -13.53 25.13
C ASN A 172 -20.64 -14.16 24.74
N HIS A 173 -20.00 -13.59 23.72
CA HIS A 173 -18.67 -13.96 23.25
C HIS A 173 -18.56 -15.42 22.77
N GLY A 174 -19.51 -15.83 21.92
CA GLY A 174 -19.53 -17.15 21.29
C GLY A 174 -20.35 -18.23 22.00
N CYS A 175 -21.19 -17.88 22.96
CA CYS A 175 -22.15 -18.83 23.54
C CYS A 175 -23.30 -19.09 22.56
N PHE A 176 -23.47 -20.34 22.12
CA PHE A 176 -24.65 -20.75 21.35
C PHE A 176 -25.85 -20.89 22.31
N ILE A 177 -26.69 -19.86 22.37
CA ILE A 177 -27.79 -19.75 23.35
C ILE A 177 -29.10 -20.37 22.85
N ASP A 178 -29.25 -20.57 21.54
CA ASP A 178 -30.44 -21.14 20.92
C ASP A 178 -30.74 -22.57 21.41
N SER A 179 -29.69 -23.36 21.65
CA SER A 179 -29.83 -24.71 22.21
C SER A 179 -30.27 -24.75 23.67
N ARG A 180 -30.26 -23.62 24.39
CA ARG A 180 -30.68 -23.55 25.79
C ARG A 180 -32.19 -23.34 25.94
N VAL A 181 -32.88 -22.93 24.88
CA VAL A 181 -34.29 -22.52 24.92
C VAL A 181 -35.25 -23.69 24.56
N THR A 182 -34.70 -24.88 24.27
CA THR A 182 -35.46 -26.15 24.15
C THR A 182 -35.53 -26.88 25.48
#